data_AF-A0A7S3ZW59-F1
#
_entry.id   AF-A0A7S3ZW59-F1
#
_cell.length_a   1.000
_cell.length_b   1.000
_cell.length_c   1.000
_cell.angle_alpha   90.00
_cell.angle_beta   90.00
_cell.angle_gamma   90.00
#
_symmetry.space_group_name_H-M   'P 1'
#
loop_
_entity.id
_entity.type
_entity.pdbx_description
1 polymer ?
#
loop_
_entity_poly.entity_id
_entity_poly.type
_entity_poly.pdbx_seq_one_letter_code
_entity_poly.pdbx_strand_id
1 'polypeptide(L)'
;ACWKTYVGRPETVGIRLMAMSMLGNGLFLADHHEEALSLREAELAILRRNGASEHNILAVQANLAMTYEELGRGEQASQMERDVYRGRLKLNGEEHEMTLRAAFNYASTLARLKRFAEAKSVMRRTMPVARRVLGDSHDLWLKLRRAYAQTLYHDASATLADVREAVTTLEDTARTAQRVFGRAHPMVVELERSLRGSREALSARGGNG
;
A
#
# COMPACT_ATOMS: atom_id res chain seq x y z
N ALA A 1 13.51 8.27 -41.82
CA ALA A 1 13.56 9.36 -40.81
C ALA A 1 12.15 9.97 -40.60
N CYS A 2 11.20 9.21 -40.04
CA CYS A 2 9.79 9.66 -39.89
C CYS A 2 9.26 9.67 -38.44
N TRP A 3 10.07 9.31 -37.43
CA TRP A 3 9.58 9.32 -36.04
C TRP A 3 9.68 10.71 -35.37
N LYS A 4 10.58 11.58 -35.84
CA LYS A 4 10.74 12.95 -35.32
C LYS A 4 9.52 13.85 -35.59
N THR A 5 8.66 13.53 -36.56
CA THR A 5 7.42 14.28 -36.85
C THR A 5 6.27 13.97 -35.88
N TYR A 6 6.43 12.97 -35.00
CA TYR A 6 5.45 12.61 -33.96
C TYR A 6 5.82 13.15 -32.58
N VAL A 7 7.03 13.70 -32.41
CA VAL A 7 7.47 14.28 -31.15
C VAL A 7 6.82 15.65 -31.00
N GLY A 8 5.69 15.71 -30.27
CA GLY A 8 5.05 16.97 -29.86
C GLY A 8 3.61 17.18 -30.33
N ARG A 9 2.97 16.21 -31.00
CA ARG A 9 1.54 16.33 -31.36
C ARG A 9 0.63 15.98 -30.17
N PRO A 10 -0.30 16.86 -29.76
CA PRO A 10 -1.24 16.60 -28.65
C PRO A 10 -2.00 15.28 -28.81
N GLU A 11 -2.36 14.94 -30.05
CA GLU A 11 -3.12 13.75 -30.42
C GLU A 11 -2.38 12.42 -30.11
N THR A 12 -1.05 12.46 -30.04
CA THR A 12 -0.22 11.27 -29.73
C THR A 12 0.19 11.16 -28.26
N VAL A 13 -0.05 12.22 -27.48
CA VAL A 13 0.31 12.28 -26.05
C VAL A 13 -0.37 11.15 -25.28
N GLY A 14 -1.65 10.89 -25.54
CA GLY A 14 -2.40 9.82 -24.86
C GLY A 14 -1.80 8.43 -25.11
N ILE A 15 -1.54 8.09 -26.38
CA ILE A 15 -0.95 6.80 -26.76
C ILE A 15 0.48 6.67 -26.19
N ARG A 16 1.27 7.74 -26.25
CA ARG A 16 2.62 7.77 -25.68
C ARG A 16 2.58 7.53 -24.17
N LEU A 17 1.70 8.22 -23.44
CA LEU A 17 1.56 8.04 -21.99
C LEU A 17 1.14 6.62 -21.65
N MET A 18 0.17 6.05 -22.37
CA MET A 18 -0.25 4.66 -22.17
C MET A 18 0.92 3.68 -22.37
N ALA A 19 1.71 3.85 -23.43
CA ALA A 19 2.89 3.03 -23.68
C ALA A 19 3.96 3.19 -22.58
N MET A 20 4.17 4.41 -22.09
CA MET A 20 5.08 4.68 -20.96
C MET A 20 4.60 4.00 -19.68
N SER A 21 3.30 4.07 -19.34
CA SER A 21 2.75 3.40 -18.16
C SER A 21 2.92 1.88 -18.26
N MET A 22 2.62 1.30 -19.44
CA MET A 22 2.75 -0.15 -19.66
C MET A 22 4.20 -0.61 -19.55
N LEU A 23 5.13 0.10 -20.21
CA LEU A 23 6.56 -0.22 -20.14
C LEU A 23 7.10 -0.03 -18.71
N GLY A 24 6.68 1.02 -18.01
CA GLY A 24 7.07 1.26 -16.61
C GLY A 24 6.60 0.15 -15.67
N ASN A 25 5.40 -0.38 -15.89
CA ASN A 25 4.90 -1.55 -15.16
C ASN A 25 5.67 -2.83 -15.52
N GLY A 26 5.98 -3.03 -16.81
CA GLY A 26 6.77 -4.18 -17.26
C GLY A 26 8.18 -4.19 -16.65
N LEU A 27 8.87 -3.05 -16.68
CA LEU A 27 10.19 -2.88 -16.07
C LEU A 27 10.14 -3.12 -14.55
N PHE A 28 9.12 -2.61 -13.88
CA PHE A 28 8.94 -2.83 -12.44
C PHE A 28 8.78 -4.31 -12.11
N LEU A 29 7.97 -5.06 -12.86
CA LEU A 29 7.78 -6.50 -12.64
C LEU A 29 9.00 -7.33 -13.00
N ALA A 30 9.86 -6.83 -13.86
CA ALA A 30 11.11 -7.45 -14.27
C ALA A 30 12.31 -7.04 -13.39
N ASP A 31 12.07 -6.42 -12.23
CA ASP A 31 13.12 -6.01 -11.26
C ASP A 31 14.05 -4.88 -11.77
N HIS A 32 13.70 -4.25 -12.90
CA HIS A 32 14.41 -3.09 -13.48
C HIS A 32 13.92 -1.78 -12.84
N HIS A 33 14.06 -1.65 -11.53
CA HIS A 33 13.42 -0.59 -10.75
C HIS A 33 13.95 0.83 -11.04
N GLU A 34 15.25 1.01 -11.31
CA GLU A 34 15.80 2.32 -11.66
C GLU A 34 15.31 2.82 -13.04
N GLU A 35 15.15 1.90 -14.00
CA GLU A 35 14.59 2.22 -15.32
C GLU A 35 13.09 2.52 -15.22
N ALA A 36 12.35 1.72 -14.44
CA ALA A 36 10.95 1.97 -14.14
C ALA A 36 10.74 3.33 -13.44
N LEU A 37 11.64 3.70 -12.52
CA LEU A 37 11.62 4.99 -11.83
C LEU A 37 11.76 6.13 -12.84
N SER A 38 12.82 6.09 -13.64
CA SER A 38 13.12 7.12 -14.64
C SER A 38 11.95 7.33 -15.61
N LEU A 39 11.33 6.23 -16.05
CA LEU A 39 10.19 6.28 -16.96
C LEU A 39 8.93 6.87 -16.32
N ARG A 40 8.61 6.46 -15.08
CA ARG A 40 7.45 6.96 -14.33
C ARG A 40 7.62 8.44 -13.93
N GLU A 41 8.83 8.90 -13.63
CA GLU A 41 9.12 10.33 -13.37
C GLU A 41 8.90 11.17 -14.64
N ALA A 42 9.37 10.67 -15.79
CA ALA A 42 9.13 11.31 -17.09
C ALA A 42 7.63 11.36 -17.44
N GLU A 43 6.89 10.27 -17.18
CA GLU A 43 5.44 10.21 -17.37
C GLU A 43 4.73 11.27 -16.51
N LEU A 44 5.06 11.36 -15.22
CA LEU A 44 4.50 12.33 -14.30
C LEU A 44 4.77 13.78 -14.75
N ALA A 45 5.98 14.07 -15.22
CA ALA A 45 6.35 15.39 -15.74
C ALA A 45 5.49 15.78 -16.95
N ILE A 46 5.26 14.85 -17.88
CA ILE A 46 4.41 15.08 -19.06
C ILE A 46 2.95 15.30 -18.64
N LEU A 47 2.42 14.48 -17.73
CA LEU A 47 1.05 14.62 -17.22
C LEU A 47 0.82 16.01 -16.59
N ARG A 48 1.76 16.48 -15.76
CA ARG A 48 1.69 17.80 -15.13
C ARG A 48 1.74 18.93 -16.15
N ARG A 49 2.68 18.86 -17.10
CA ARG A 49 2.83 19.87 -18.16
C ARG A 49 1.57 20.02 -19.01
N ASN A 50 0.87 18.92 -19.25
CA ASN A 50 -0.30 18.88 -20.12
C ASN A 50 -1.62 19.08 -19.38
N GLY A 51 -1.59 19.36 -18.07
CA GLY A 51 -2.79 19.55 -17.27
C GLY A 51 -3.69 18.32 -17.22
N ALA A 52 -3.11 17.11 -17.21
CA ALA A 52 -3.86 15.87 -17.12
C ALA A 52 -4.69 15.82 -15.82
N SER A 53 -5.72 14.97 -15.81
CA SER A 53 -6.60 14.83 -14.64
C SER A 53 -5.82 14.44 -13.39
N GLU A 54 -6.27 14.93 -12.24
CA GLU A 54 -5.67 14.61 -10.94
C GLU A 54 -5.70 13.09 -10.68
N HIS A 55 -6.71 12.37 -11.18
CA HIS A 55 -6.78 10.90 -11.11
C HIS A 55 -5.59 10.20 -11.80
N ASN A 56 -5.16 10.68 -12.97
CA ASN A 56 -4.03 10.10 -13.71
C ASN A 56 -2.71 10.40 -13.00
N ILE A 57 -2.56 11.65 -12.51
CA ILE A 57 -1.38 12.06 -11.74
C ILE A 57 -1.23 11.17 -10.49
N LEU A 58 -2.31 10.99 -9.71
CA LEU A 58 -2.28 10.16 -8.51
C LEU A 58 -2.00 8.68 -8.82
N ALA A 59 -2.40 8.17 -9.98
CA ALA A 59 -2.09 6.79 -10.39
C ALA A 59 -0.59 6.60 -10.63
N VAL A 60 0.05 7.53 -11.35
CA VAL A 60 1.50 7.49 -11.59
C VAL A 60 2.28 7.72 -10.29
N GLN A 61 1.82 8.62 -9.42
CA GLN A 61 2.43 8.82 -8.10
C GLN A 61 2.37 7.57 -7.22
N ALA A 62 1.24 6.84 -7.22
CA ALA A 62 1.15 5.58 -6.49
C ALA A 62 2.15 4.53 -7.01
N ASN A 63 2.34 4.48 -8.33
CA ASN A 63 3.34 3.61 -8.95
C ASN A 63 4.77 4.04 -8.62
N LEU A 64 5.07 5.35 -8.61
CA LEU A 64 6.36 5.88 -8.20
C LEU A 64 6.68 5.54 -6.74
N ALA A 65 5.69 5.65 -5.85
CA ALA A 65 5.86 5.25 -4.45
C ALA A 65 6.32 3.80 -4.34
N MET A 66 5.63 2.87 -5.01
CA MET A 66 6.03 1.46 -5.02
C MET A 66 7.46 1.27 -5.57
N THR A 67 7.84 1.99 -6.64
CA THR A 67 9.22 1.91 -7.15
C THR A 67 10.24 2.43 -6.13
N TYR A 68 9.94 3.51 -5.42
CA TYR A 68 10.83 4.00 -4.37
C TYR A 68 10.99 2.97 -3.24
N GLU A 69 9.97 2.21 -2.90
CA GLU A 69 10.08 1.15 -1.90
C GLU A 69 11.04 0.04 -2.30
N GLU A 70 10.92 -0.48 -3.51
CA GLU A 70 11.80 -1.55 -4.01
C GLU A 70 13.25 -1.08 -4.10
N LEU A 71 13.47 0.22 -4.35
CA LEU A 71 14.80 0.85 -4.30
C LEU A 71 15.29 1.18 -2.88
N GLY A 72 14.55 0.81 -1.83
CA GLY A 72 14.89 1.10 -0.43
C GLY A 72 14.73 2.57 -0.03
N ARG A 73 14.11 3.40 -0.87
CA ARG A 73 13.91 4.85 -0.67
C ARG A 73 12.62 5.13 0.10
N GLY A 74 12.48 4.54 1.28
CA GLY A 74 11.23 4.52 2.06
C GLY A 74 10.65 5.88 2.44
N GLU A 75 11.47 6.90 2.74
CA GLU A 75 10.95 8.25 3.04
C GLU A 75 10.32 8.93 1.81
N GLN A 76 10.90 8.73 0.62
CA GLN A 76 10.34 9.25 -0.62
C GLN A 76 9.01 8.54 -0.96
N ALA A 77 8.96 7.22 -0.75
CA ALA A 77 7.72 6.45 -0.86
C ALA A 77 6.65 6.98 0.09
N SER A 78 6.96 7.11 1.39
CA SER A 78 6.04 7.61 2.41
C SER A 78 5.46 8.99 2.06
N GLN A 79 6.32 9.91 1.62
CA GLN A 79 5.88 11.24 1.21
C GLN A 79 4.93 11.18 0.01
N MET A 80 5.26 10.38 -0.99
CA MET A 80 4.44 10.20 -2.19
C MET A 80 3.08 9.55 -1.85
N GLU A 81 3.06 8.52 -1.01
CA GLU A 81 1.83 7.82 -0.60
C GLU A 81 0.93 8.70 0.26
N ARG A 82 1.51 9.56 1.11
CA ARG A 82 0.74 10.57 1.85
C ARG A 82 0.00 11.49 0.89
N ASP A 83 0.68 11.95 -0.15
CA ASP A 83 0.11 12.87 -1.13
C ASP A 83 -0.96 12.16 -1.98
N VAL A 84 -0.70 10.90 -2.37
CA VAL A 84 -1.69 10.04 -3.04
C VAL A 84 -2.94 9.84 -2.18
N TYR A 85 -2.77 9.48 -0.91
CA TYR A 85 -3.88 9.27 0.01
C TYR A 85 -4.72 10.54 0.18
N ARG A 86 -4.08 11.70 0.40
CA ARG A 86 -4.78 12.98 0.51
C ARG A 86 -5.53 13.36 -0.77
N GLY A 87 -4.91 13.18 -1.93
CA GLY A 87 -5.55 13.44 -3.22
C GLY A 87 -6.74 12.53 -3.48
N ARG A 88 -6.61 11.22 -3.22
CA ARG A 88 -7.71 10.26 -3.35
C ARG A 88 -8.84 10.54 -2.38
N LEU A 89 -8.53 10.92 -1.14
CA LEU A 89 -9.53 11.31 -0.16
C LEU A 89 -10.35 12.52 -0.64
N LYS A 90 -9.69 13.53 -1.24
CA LYS A 90 -10.35 14.72 -1.78
C LYS A 90 -11.20 14.42 -3.02
N LEU A 91 -10.68 13.62 -3.95
CA LEU A 91 -11.34 13.35 -5.24
C LEU A 91 -12.45 12.30 -5.15
N ASN A 92 -12.20 11.23 -4.39
CA ASN A 92 -13.04 10.04 -4.39
C ASN A 92 -13.83 9.88 -3.09
N GLY A 93 -13.48 10.60 -2.03
CA GLY A 93 -14.00 10.38 -0.68
C GLY A 93 -13.36 9.19 0.04
N GLU A 94 -13.72 9.02 1.31
CA GLU A 94 -13.15 7.99 2.19
C GLU A 94 -13.63 6.57 1.90
N GLU A 95 -14.83 6.42 1.32
CA GLU A 95 -15.45 5.12 1.06
C GLU A 95 -14.95 4.46 -0.23
N HIS A 96 -14.21 5.18 -1.07
CA HIS A 96 -13.76 4.64 -2.34
C HIS A 96 -12.60 3.65 -2.16
N GLU A 97 -12.66 2.49 -2.83
CA GLU A 97 -11.64 1.43 -2.70
C GLU A 97 -10.21 1.94 -2.94
N MET A 98 -9.98 2.76 -3.97
CA MET A 98 -8.66 3.39 -4.21
C MET A 98 -8.17 4.27 -3.07
N THR A 99 -9.06 4.94 -2.34
CA THR A 99 -8.69 5.73 -1.15
C THR A 99 -8.28 4.80 -0.01
N LEU A 100 -9.04 3.72 0.20
CA LEU A 100 -8.71 2.70 1.20
C LEU A 100 -7.37 2.02 0.89
N ARG A 101 -7.10 1.71 -0.38
CA ARG A 101 -5.82 1.14 -0.83
C ARG A 101 -4.67 2.13 -0.61
N ALA A 102 -4.85 3.40 -0.94
CA ALA A 102 -3.83 4.43 -0.69
C ALA A 102 -3.54 4.60 0.81
N ALA A 103 -4.57 4.55 1.66
CA ALA A 103 -4.39 4.59 3.11
C ALA A 103 -3.62 3.38 3.65
N PHE A 104 -3.94 2.18 3.15
CA PHE A 104 -3.23 0.94 3.50
C PHE A 104 -1.75 1.00 3.13
N ASN A 105 -1.44 1.44 1.90
CA ASN A 105 -0.07 1.57 1.42
C ASN A 105 0.72 2.56 2.29
N TYR A 106 0.19 3.78 2.47
CA TYR A 106 0.81 4.80 3.31
C TYR A 106 1.09 4.30 4.74
N ALA A 107 0.11 3.64 5.36
CA ALA A 107 0.28 3.12 6.71
C ALA A 107 1.30 1.98 6.79
N SER A 108 1.35 1.11 5.79
CA SER A 108 2.33 0.01 5.71
C SER A 108 3.75 0.54 5.57
N THR A 109 3.93 1.63 4.84
CA THR A 109 5.22 2.32 4.70
C THR A 109 5.66 2.99 5.97
N LEU A 110 4.76 3.69 6.65
CA LEU A 110 5.02 4.22 7.98
C LEU A 110 5.45 3.12 8.96
N ALA A 111 4.80 1.95 8.93
CA ALA A 111 5.17 0.82 9.79
C ALA A 111 6.57 0.28 9.48
N ARG A 112 6.95 0.15 8.20
CA ARG A 112 8.31 -0.26 7.80
C ARG A 112 9.37 0.77 8.19
N LEU A 113 9.03 2.06 8.15
CA LEU A 113 9.84 3.16 8.68
C LEU A 113 9.84 3.25 10.22
N LYS A 114 9.22 2.28 10.92
CA LYS A 114 9.07 2.24 12.39
C LYS A 114 8.30 3.43 12.98
N ARG A 115 7.53 4.15 12.16
CA ARG A 115 6.62 5.24 12.56
C ARG A 115 5.27 4.66 12.99
N PHE A 116 5.31 3.76 13.98
CA PHE A 116 4.17 2.91 14.37
C PHE A 116 2.96 3.70 14.85
N ALA A 117 3.16 4.80 15.59
CA ALA A 117 2.06 5.64 16.07
C ALA A 117 1.23 6.24 14.91
N GLU A 118 1.91 6.74 13.87
CA GLU A 118 1.26 7.29 12.69
C GLU A 118 0.57 6.19 11.87
N ALA A 119 1.23 5.05 11.67
CA ALA A 119 0.65 3.90 10.98
C ALA A 119 -0.64 3.41 11.67
N LYS A 120 -0.63 3.23 13.00
CA LYS A 120 -1.80 2.86 13.81
C LYS A 120 -2.93 3.88 13.65
N SER A 121 -2.62 5.17 13.66
CA SER A 121 -3.61 6.24 13.50
C SER A 121 -4.33 6.16 12.15
N VAL A 122 -3.59 5.97 11.06
CA VAL A 122 -4.17 5.81 9.72
C VAL A 122 -5.03 4.54 9.67
N MET A 123 -4.50 3.39 10.08
CA MET A 123 -5.22 2.11 10.02
C MET A 123 -6.51 2.10 10.86
N ARG A 124 -6.48 2.64 12.09
CA ARG A 124 -7.68 2.71 12.97
C ARG A 124 -8.79 3.56 12.35
N ARG A 125 -8.46 4.60 11.58
CA ARG A 125 -9.44 5.41 10.85
C ARG A 125 -9.97 4.69 9.60
N THR A 126 -9.09 3.99 8.88
CA THR A 126 -9.45 3.31 7.62
C THR A 126 -10.26 2.02 7.84
N MET A 127 -9.98 1.26 8.90
CA MET A 127 -10.58 -0.06 9.12
C MET A 127 -12.12 -0.07 9.21
N PRO A 128 -12.79 0.80 9.99
CA PRO A 128 -14.26 0.81 10.04
C PRO A 128 -14.90 1.04 8.67
N VAL A 129 -14.33 1.94 7.87
CA VAL A 129 -14.80 2.24 6.51
C VAL A 129 -14.54 1.07 5.57
N ALA A 130 -13.31 0.52 5.60
CA ALA A 130 -12.95 -0.64 4.79
C ALA A 130 -13.83 -1.86 5.08
N ARG A 131 -14.16 -2.10 6.35
CA ARG A 131 -15.08 -3.17 6.75
C ARG A 131 -16.47 -3.00 6.14
N ARG A 132 -17.02 -1.78 6.20
CA ARG A 132 -18.35 -1.45 5.69
C ARG A 132 -18.42 -1.58 4.16
N VAL A 133 -17.41 -1.04 3.46
CA VAL A 133 -17.40 -0.96 1.99
C VAL A 133 -17.01 -2.28 1.34
N LEU A 134 -15.97 -2.94 1.86
CA LEU A 134 -15.37 -4.11 1.21
C LEU A 134 -15.92 -5.42 1.77
N GLY A 135 -16.38 -5.42 3.02
CA GLY A 135 -16.80 -6.62 3.74
C GLY A 135 -15.62 -7.41 4.34
N ASP A 136 -15.97 -8.38 5.20
CA ASP A 136 -15.01 -9.07 6.07
C ASP A 136 -14.10 -10.09 5.33
N SER A 137 -14.41 -10.43 4.08
CA SER A 137 -13.68 -11.43 3.28
C SER A 137 -12.80 -10.82 2.17
N HIS A 138 -12.84 -9.50 1.99
CA HIS A 138 -12.11 -8.85 0.91
C HIS A 138 -10.60 -8.84 1.16
N ASP A 139 -9.79 -9.10 0.13
CA ASP A 139 -8.32 -9.19 0.23
C ASP A 139 -7.69 -7.96 0.88
N LEU A 140 -8.05 -6.75 0.42
CA LEU A 140 -7.56 -5.50 1.02
C LEU A 140 -7.93 -5.34 2.51
N TRP A 141 -9.12 -5.80 2.92
CA TRP A 141 -9.53 -5.76 4.32
C TRP A 141 -8.65 -6.69 5.18
N LEU A 142 -8.42 -7.92 4.70
CA LEU A 142 -7.57 -8.88 5.40
C LEU A 142 -6.11 -8.41 5.48
N LYS A 143 -5.58 -7.82 4.40
CA LYS A 143 -4.26 -7.18 4.38
C LYS A 143 -4.16 -6.05 5.38
N LEU A 144 -5.16 -5.17 5.44
CA LEU A 144 -5.21 -4.06 6.38
C LEU A 144 -5.20 -4.55 7.84
N ARG A 145 -6.01 -5.56 8.18
CA ARG A 145 -6.01 -6.17 9.52
C ARG A 145 -4.68 -6.81 9.87
N ARG A 146 -4.06 -7.53 8.92
CA ARG A 146 -2.74 -8.13 9.11
C ARG A 146 -1.69 -7.06 9.41
N ALA A 147 -1.64 -6.02 8.59
CA ALA A 147 -0.67 -4.93 8.74
C ALA A 147 -0.89 -4.14 10.05
N TYR A 148 -2.14 -3.93 10.46
CA TYR A 148 -2.46 -3.33 11.76
C TYR A 148 -1.93 -4.15 12.92
N ALA A 149 -2.23 -5.46 12.94
CA ALA A 149 -1.72 -6.34 13.98
C ALA A 149 -0.18 -6.40 14.00
N GLN A 150 0.46 -6.47 12.83
CA GLN A 150 1.92 -6.38 12.72
C GLN A 150 2.47 -5.09 13.31
N THR A 151 1.85 -3.96 12.98
CA THR A 151 2.23 -2.64 13.52
C THR A 151 2.11 -2.62 15.05
N LEU A 152 1.08 -3.26 15.62
CA LEU A 152 0.91 -3.35 17.08
C LEU A 152 2.02 -4.18 17.75
N TYR A 153 2.33 -5.39 17.30
CA TYR A 153 3.28 -6.25 18.04
C TYR A 153 4.76 -5.96 17.74
N HIS A 154 5.07 -5.33 16.59
CA HIS A 154 6.42 -4.85 16.26
C HIS A 154 6.78 -3.50 16.90
N ASP A 155 5.79 -2.73 17.34
CA ASP A 155 6.03 -1.51 18.10
C ASP A 155 6.67 -1.86 19.45
N ALA A 156 7.90 -1.43 19.66
CA ALA A 156 8.64 -1.67 20.90
C ALA A 156 7.97 -1.00 22.11
N SER A 157 7.20 0.07 21.88
CA SER A 157 6.41 0.77 22.91
C SER A 157 5.03 0.15 23.16
N ALA A 158 4.66 -0.90 22.43
CA ALA A 158 3.37 -1.55 22.58
C ALA A 158 3.18 -2.17 23.96
N THR A 159 2.02 -1.92 24.54
CA THR A 159 1.60 -2.52 25.81
C THR A 159 1.23 -3.99 25.61
N LEU A 160 1.13 -4.74 26.72
CA LEU A 160 0.62 -6.12 26.67
C LEU A 160 -0.80 -6.19 26.09
N ALA A 161 -1.62 -5.16 26.30
CA ALA A 161 -2.96 -5.07 25.73
C ALA A 161 -2.93 -4.92 24.21
N ASP A 162 -2.03 -4.09 23.66
CA ASP A 162 -1.84 -3.92 22.22
C ASP A 162 -1.43 -5.24 21.55
N VAL A 163 -0.53 -6.00 22.17
CA VAL A 163 -0.08 -7.28 21.63
C VAL A 163 -1.18 -8.34 21.71
N ARG A 164 -2.00 -8.33 22.77
CA ARG A 164 -3.21 -9.18 22.85
C ARG A 164 -4.21 -8.81 21.74
N GLU A 165 -4.44 -7.52 21.51
CA GLU A 165 -5.28 -7.05 20.40
C GLU A 165 -4.74 -7.50 19.03
N ALA A 166 -3.41 -7.50 18.85
CA ALA A 166 -2.77 -8.00 17.64
C ALA A 166 -3.04 -9.51 17.43
N VAL A 167 -2.88 -10.32 18.49
CA VAL A 167 -3.15 -11.76 18.45
C VAL A 167 -4.61 -12.02 18.10
N THR A 168 -5.57 -11.42 18.80
CA THR A 168 -7.01 -11.63 18.52
C THR A 168 -7.38 -11.18 17.11
N THR A 169 -6.83 -10.04 16.66
CA THR A 169 -7.02 -9.56 15.29
C THR A 169 -6.53 -10.56 14.26
N LEU A 170 -5.35 -11.15 14.45
CA LEU A 170 -4.79 -12.13 13.53
C LEU A 170 -5.54 -13.47 13.57
N GLU A 171 -5.97 -13.92 14.74
CA GLU A 171 -6.78 -15.13 14.87
C GLU A 171 -8.12 -15.00 14.12
N ASP A 172 -8.83 -13.90 14.34
CA ASP A 172 -10.08 -13.61 13.62
C ASP A 172 -9.85 -13.56 12.11
N THR A 173 -8.81 -12.85 11.68
CA THR A 173 -8.49 -12.66 10.25
C THR A 173 -8.09 -13.98 9.59
N ALA A 174 -7.27 -14.80 10.26
CA ALA A 174 -6.88 -16.12 9.78
C ALA A 174 -8.09 -17.06 9.67
N ARG A 175 -9.00 -17.05 10.64
CA ARG A 175 -10.23 -17.85 10.58
C ARG A 175 -11.11 -17.46 9.39
N THR A 176 -11.31 -16.17 9.16
CA THR A 176 -12.08 -15.70 8.00
C THR A 176 -11.40 -16.07 6.68
N ALA A 177 -10.10 -15.78 6.55
CA ALA A 177 -9.34 -16.09 5.34
C ALA A 177 -9.31 -17.60 5.04
N GLN A 178 -9.15 -18.45 6.07
CA GLN A 178 -9.17 -19.90 5.92
C GLN A 178 -10.53 -20.42 5.43
N ARG A 179 -11.64 -19.86 5.94
CA ARG A 179 -12.99 -20.25 5.49
C ARG A 179 -13.26 -19.90 4.03
N VAL A 180 -12.73 -18.76 3.57
CA VAL A 180 -13.01 -18.23 2.23
C VAL A 180 -12.07 -18.82 1.18
N PHE A 181 -10.77 -18.89 1.47
CA PHE A 181 -9.74 -19.27 0.49
C PHE A 181 -9.14 -20.67 0.71
N GLY A 182 -9.40 -21.29 1.86
CA GLY A 182 -8.78 -22.56 2.25
C GLY A 182 -7.37 -22.40 2.83
N ARG A 183 -6.88 -23.46 3.47
CA ARG A 183 -5.62 -23.46 4.25
C ARG A 183 -4.37 -23.22 3.41
N ALA A 184 -4.34 -23.69 2.16
CA ALA A 184 -3.16 -23.59 1.31
C ALA A 184 -2.98 -22.21 0.65
N HIS A 185 -3.97 -21.31 0.80
CA HIS A 185 -3.91 -20.00 0.15
C HIS A 185 -2.78 -19.13 0.75
N PRO A 186 -1.97 -18.43 -0.07
CA PRO A 186 -0.84 -17.63 0.40
C PRO A 186 -1.18 -16.64 1.53
N MET A 187 -2.35 -15.97 1.43
CA MET A 187 -2.83 -15.07 2.49
C MET A 187 -2.97 -15.75 3.85
N VAL A 188 -3.47 -17.00 3.88
CA VAL A 188 -3.66 -17.74 5.14
C VAL A 188 -2.31 -18.11 5.73
N VAL A 189 -1.37 -18.57 4.90
CA VAL A 189 0.00 -18.87 5.32
C VAL A 189 0.70 -17.63 5.90
N GLU A 190 0.53 -16.45 5.28
CA GLU A 190 1.07 -15.19 5.80
C GLU A 190 0.45 -14.77 7.13
N LEU A 191 -0.86 -14.95 7.29
CA LEU A 191 -1.59 -14.66 8.51
C LEU A 191 -1.15 -15.58 9.66
N GLU A 192 -0.99 -16.88 9.39
CA GLU A 192 -0.48 -17.85 10.36
C GLU A 192 0.96 -17.53 10.80
N ARG A 193 1.81 -17.10 9.87
CA ARG A 193 3.17 -16.62 10.19
C ARG A 193 3.12 -15.41 11.12
N SER A 194 2.30 -14.41 10.79
CA SER A 194 2.12 -13.20 11.60
C SER A 194 1.54 -13.54 12.99
N LEU A 195 0.60 -14.48 13.05
CA LEU A 195 -0.01 -14.95 14.29
C LEU A 195 0.99 -15.66 15.20
N ARG A 196 1.90 -16.46 14.62
CA ARG A 196 2.99 -17.07 15.38
C ARG A 196 3.89 -16.00 16.00
N GLY A 197 4.31 -15.02 15.20
CA GLY A 197 5.15 -13.91 15.67
C GLY A 197 4.47 -13.06 16.75
N SER A 198 3.17 -12.80 16.64
CA SER A 198 2.44 -12.04 17.67
C SER A 198 2.29 -12.82 18.98
N ARG A 199 2.13 -14.14 18.93
CA ARG A 199 2.10 -15.02 20.12
C ARG A 199 3.46 -15.09 20.81
N GLU A 200 4.55 -15.22 20.05
CA GLU A 200 5.91 -15.17 20.59
C GLU A 200 6.18 -13.82 21.27
N ALA A 201 5.79 -12.72 20.62
CA ALA A 201 5.89 -11.37 21.15
C ALA A 201 5.03 -11.15 22.41
N LEU A 202 3.90 -11.85 22.52
CA LEU A 202 3.03 -11.85 23.71
C LEU A 202 3.70 -12.60 24.87
N SER A 203 4.22 -13.81 24.60
CA SER A 203 4.92 -14.61 25.60
C SER A 203 6.16 -13.90 26.15
N ALA A 204 6.96 -13.29 25.28
CA ALA A 204 8.17 -12.55 25.67
C ALA A 204 7.85 -11.36 26.60
N ARG A 205 6.74 -10.65 26.36
CA ARG A 205 6.32 -9.52 27.20
C ARG A 205 5.59 -9.97 28.48
N GLY A 206 4.89 -11.10 28.45
CA GLY A 206 4.15 -11.65 29.59
C GLY A 206 5.02 -12.40 30.61
N GLY A 207 6.19 -12.93 30.20
CA GLY A 207 7.14 -13.59 31.10
C GLY A 207 8.12 -12.66 31.81
N ASN A 208 8.09 -11.35 31.52
CA ASN A 208 8.97 -10.33 32.10
C ASN A 208 8.33 -9.53 33.25
N GLY A 209 7.23 -10.02 33.84
CA GLY A 209 6.55 -9.41 34.99
C GLY A 209 6.34 -10.43 36.09
#